data_AF-A0A2G2IY53-F1
#
_entry.id   AF-A0A2G2IY53-F1
#
_cell.length_a   1.000
_cell.length_b   1.000
_cell.length_c   1.000
_cell.angle_alpha   90.00
_cell.angle_beta   90.00
_cell.angle_gamma   90.00
#
_symmetry.space_group_name_H-M   'P 1'
#
loop_
_entity.id
_entity.type
_entity.pdbx_description
1 polymer ?
#
loop_
_entity_poly.entity_id
_entity_poly.type
_entity_poly.pdbx_seq_one_letter_code
_entity_poly.pdbx_strand_id
1 'polypeptide(L)'
;MNKLTALVGAALFILNSVNAYAASPDVYVVKFRADNCQSCDVMETQLHFAMRMVNSRAVAEIVIDTTSPILWEKSAHTAFDRDIVPQFNKWVGKTGFVAVIDAHTRLTIGCVSAQDSAYNMANFIKSAAGLPSDYQVSNRASRFRCPPAQNIDYGN
;
A
#
# COMPACT_ATOMS: atom_id res chain seq x y z
N MET A 1 -9.12 -67.90 34.06
CA MET A 1 -10.35 -67.06 33.94
C MET A 1 -9.91 -65.60 33.90
N ASN A 2 -10.26 -64.92 32.80
CA ASN A 2 -10.42 -63.47 32.53
C ASN A 2 -9.30 -62.51 33.02
N LYS A 3 -8.36 -62.08 32.15
CA LYS A 3 -8.44 -60.93 31.21
C LYS A 3 -9.05 -59.66 31.81
N LEU A 4 -8.25 -58.61 31.98
CA LEU A 4 -8.67 -57.20 31.88
C LEU A 4 -7.43 -56.34 31.57
N THR A 5 -7.15 -56.17 30.29
CA THR A 5 -6.22 -55.19 29.73
C THR A 5 -6.97 -53.86 29.67
N ALA A 6 -6.57 -52.87 30.46
CA ALA A 6 -7.11 -51.51 30.39
C ALA A 6 -6.18 -50.63 29.54
N LEU A 7 -6.56 -50.41 28.29
CA LEU A 7 -5.99 -49.39 27.40
C LEU A 7 -6.55 -48.02 27.81
N VAL A 8 -5.74 -47.16 28.40
CA VAL A 8 -6.05 -45.72 28.52
C VAL A 8 -5.34 -45.00 27.39
N GLY A 9 -6.09 -44.72 26.32
CA GLY A 9 -5.63 -43.94 25.18
C GLY A 9 -5.49 -42.47 25.57
N ALA A 10 -4.26 -41.96 25.59
CA ALA A 10 -3.97 -40.54 25.67
C ALA A 10 -4.06 -39.94 24.25
N ALA A 11 -5.25 -39.48 23.85
CA ALA A 11 -5.42 -38.64 22.67
C ALA A 11 -4.97 -37.21 23.02
N LEU A 12 -3.71 -36.89 22.71
CA LEU A 12 -3.19 -35.52 22.73
C LEU A 12 -3.82 -34.73 21.57
N PHE A 13 -4.89 -33.98 21.85
CA PHE A 13 -5.41 -32.97 20.94
C PHE A 13 -4.44 -31.78 20.92
N ILE A 14 -3.53 -31.76 19.95
CA ILE A 14 -2.74 -30.58 19.62
C ILE A 14 -3.67 -29.63 18.85
N LEU A 15 -4.37 -28.76 19.57
CA LEU A 15 -5.09 -27.63 18.99
C LEU A 15 -4.06 -26.59 18.52
N ASN A 16 -3.54 -26.76 17.30
CA ASN A 16 -2.84 -25.69 16.62
C ASN A 16 -3.88 -24.69 16.13
N SER A 17 -4.26 -23.73 16.98
CA SER A 17 -4.97 -22.53 16.55
C SER A 17 -4.02 -21.68 15.71
N VAL A 18 -3.88 -22.01 14.43
CA VAL A 18 -3.33 -21.09 13.44
C VAL A 18 -4.34 -19.96 13.30
N ASN A 19 -4.16 -18.91 14.10
CA ASN A 19 -4.73 -17.61 13.77
C ASN A 19 -4.17 -17.23 12.40
N ALA A 20 -5.00 -17.37 11.37
CA ALA A 20 -4.76 -16.71 10.10
C ALA A 20 -4.92 -15.21 10.36
N TYR A 21 -3.91 -14.59 10.97
CA TYR A 21 -3.77 -13.15 10.96
C TYR A 21 -3.85 -12.76 9.49
N ALA A 22 -4.87 -11.99 9.12
CA ALA A 22 -4.85 -11.30 7.84
C ALA A 22 -3.56 -10.50 7.85
N ALA A 23 -2.56 -10.95 7.08
CA ALA A 23 -1.25 -10.31 7.03
C ALA A 23 -1.49 -8.83 6.74
N SER A 24 -1.10 -7.96 7.67
CA SER A 24 -1.07 -6.53 7.42
C SER A 24 -0.22 -6.31 6.16
N PRO A 25 -0.63 -5.42 5.24
CA PRO A 25 0.17 -5.15 4.06
C PRO A 25 1.55 -4.64 4.49
N ASP A 26 2.57 -5.00 3.73
CA ASP A 26 3.94 -4.51 3.91
C ASP A 26 4.09 -3.10 3.30
N VAL A 27 3.27 -2.79 2.29
CA VAL A 27 3.30 -1.53 1.56
C VAL A 27 1.90 -0.98 1.30
N TYR A 28 1.74 0.33 1.53
CA TYR A 28 0.61 1.10 1.03
C TYR A 28 0.95 1.78 -0.30
N VAL A 29 0.05 1.61 -1.26
CA VAL A 29 0.09 2.30 -2.55
C VAL A 29 -0.98 3.37 -2.52
N VAL A 30 -0.59 4.59 -2.16
CA VAL A 30 -1.50 5.70 -1.86
C VAL A 30 -1.67 6.57 -3.08
N LYS A 31 -2.82 6.46 -3.74
CA LYS A 31 -3.20 7.27 -4.89
C LYS A 31 -3.83 8.59 -4.43
N PHE A 32 -3.31 9.70 -4.94
CA PHE A 32 -3.89 11.03 -4.71
C PHE A 32 -4.64 11.51 -5.96
N ARG A 33 -5.97 11.70 -5.83
CA ARG A 33 -6.86 12.02 -6.95
C ARG A 33 -7.87 13.14 -6.65
N ALA A 34 -8.42 13.69 -7.72
CA ALA A 34 -9.65 14.49 -7.75
C ALA A 34 -10.24 14.43 -9.16
N ASP A 35 -11.55 14.61 -9.32
CA ASP A 35 -12.20 14.52 -10.64
C ASP A 35 -11.77 15.63 -11.62
N ASN A 36 -11.27 16.76 -11.13
CA ASN A 36 -10.75 17.86 -11.96
C ASN A 36 -9.26 17.69 -12.35
N CYS A 37 -8.68 16.52 -12.08
CA CYS A 37 -7.28 16.22 -12.31
C CYS A 37 -7.01 15.75 -13.75
N GLN A 38 -6.36 16.58 -14.55
CA GLN A 38 -6.09 16.30 -15.97
C GLN A 38 -5.23 15.05 -16.22
N SER A 39 -4.33 14.72 -15.29
CA SER A 39 -3.40 13.59 -15.44
C SER A 39 -3.83 12.33 -14.69
N CYS A 40 -4.94 12.39 -13.93
CA CYS A 40 -5.33 11.29 -13.06
C CYS A 40 -5.75 10.09 -13.87
N ASP A 41 -6.60 10.22 -14.89
CA ASP A 41 -7.09 9.06 -15.66
C ASP A 41 -5.97 8.18 -16.23
N VAL A 42 -4.91 8.81 -16.76
CA VAL A 42 -3.75 8.09 -17.29
C VAL A 42 -3.01 7.38 -16.15
N MET A 43 -2.69 8.09 -15.07
CA MET A 43 -2.03 7.52 -13.89
C MET A 43 -2.86 6.38 -13.28
N GLU A 44 -4.17 6.55 -13.14
CA GLU A 44 -5.10 5.58 -12.57
C GLU A 44 -5.21 4.32 -13.43
N THR A 45 -5.24 4.47 -14.75
CA THR A 45 -5.23 3.35 -15.69
C THR A 45 -3.93 2.56 -15.57
N GLN A 46 -2.78 3.23 -15.57
CA GLN A 46 -1.48 2.57 -15.41
C GLN A 46 -1.36 1.88 -14.05
N LEU A 47 -1.82 2.54 -12.98
CA LEU A 47 -1.83 1.98 -11.63
C LEU A 47 -2.71 0.74 -11.54
N HIS A 48 -3.91 0.77 -12.14
CA HIS A 48 -4.81 -0.38 -12.16
C HIS A 48 -4.13 -1.62 -12.76
N PHE A 49 -3.48 -1.47 -13.92
CA PHE A 49 -2.72 -2.56 -14.53
C PHE A 49 -1.51 -2.98 -13.68
N ALA A 50 -0.83 -2.02 -13.05
CA ALA A 50 0.29 -2.29 -12.15
C ALA A 50 -0.15 -3.15 -10.95
N MET A 51 -1.24 -2.78 -10.28
CA MET A 51 -1.79 -3.52 -9.14
C MET A 51 -2.21 -4.93 -9.53
N ARG A 52 -2.75 -5.12 -10.74
CA ARG A 52 -3.04 -6.47 -11.29
C ARG A 52 -1.79 -7.30 -11.56
N MET A 53 -0.67 -6.67 -11.95
CA MET A 53 0.61 -7.36 -12.11
C MET A 53 1.28 -7.68 -10.77
N VAL A 54 1.03 -6.85 -9.74
CA VAL A 54 1.49 -7.06 -8.36
C VAL A 54 0.75 -8.24 -7.73
N ASN A 55 -0.59 -8.23 -7.78
CA ASN A 55 -1.48 -9.30 -7.32
C ASN A 55 -1.05 -9.97 -6.01
N SER A 56 -0.80 -9.17 -4.97
CA SER A 56 -0.30 -9.65 -3.68
C SER A 56 -1.04 -8.99 -2.52
N ARG A 57 -1.29 -9.76 -1.45
CA ARG A 57 -1.85 -9.25 -0.19
C ARG A 57 -0.86 -8.41 0.60
N ALA A 58 0.44 -8.49 0.27
CA ALA A 58 1.48 -7.63 0.83
C ALA A 58 1.30 -6.15 0.44
N VAL A 59 0.42 -5.84 -0.52
CA VAL A 59 0.23 -4.49 -1.04
C VAL A 59 -1.23 -4.08 -0.93
N ALA A 60 -1.49 -2.92 -0.32
CA ALA A 60 -2.83 -2.36 -0.23
C ALA A 60 -2.91 -1.00 -0.94
N GLU A 61 -3.85 -0.87 -1.87
CA GLU A 61 -4.17 0.41 -2.52
C GLU A 61 -5.03 1.27 -1.59
N ILE A 62 -4.61 2.50 -1.35
CA ILE A 62 -5.32 3.50 -0.57
C ILE A 62 -5.66 4.67 -1.49
N VAL A 63 -6.89 5.17 -1.42
CA VAL A 63 -7.33 6.31 -2.23
C VAL A 63 -7.50 7.52 -1.34
N ILE A 64 -6.75 8.58 -1.63
CA ILE A 64 -6.94 9.92 -1.10
C ILE A 64 -7.64 10.73 -2.18
N ASP A 65 -8.93 10.98 -1.98
CA ASP A 65 -9.79 11.68 -2.90
C ASP A 65 -10.18 13.04 -2.34
N THR A 66 -9.85 14.09 -3.09
CA THR A 66 -10.09 15.48 -2.69
C THR A 66 -11.15 16.17 -3.54
N THR A 67 -11.94 15.41 -4.30
CA THR A 67 -12.98 15.92 -5.20
C THR A 67 -14.05 16.74 -4.47
N SER A 68 -14.47 16.31 -3.27
CA SER A 68 -15.50 16.97 -2.49
C SER A 68 -15.16 16.96 -0.99
N PRO A 69 -15.78 17.84 -0.17
CA PRO A 69 -15.52 17.88 1.27
C PRO A 69 -15.75 16.53 1.97
N ILE A 70 -16.80 15.79 1.58
CA ILE A 70 -17.13 14.47 2.16
C ILE A 70 -16.05 13.44 1.81
N LEU A 71 -15.56 13.45 0.56
CA LEU A 71 -14.50 12.54 0.13
C LEU A 71 -13.16 12.91 0.77
N TRP A 72 -12.90 14.21 0.97
CA TRP A 72 -11.75 14.71 1.69
C TRP A 72 -11.75 14.22 3.15
N GLU A 73 -12.88 14.35 3.85
CA GLU A 73 -13.05 13.90 5.24
C GLU A 73 -12.86 12.38 5.34
N LYS A 74 -13.49 11.61 4.44
CA LYS A 74 -13.27 10.16 4.35
C LYS A 74 -11.80 9.82 4.13
N SER A 75 -11.09 10.59 3.31
CA SER A 75 -9.67 10.38 3.04
C SER A 75 -8.81 10.70 4.26
N ALA A 76 -9.14 11.73 5.02
CA ALA A 76 -8.48 12.07 6.27
C ALA A 76 -8.64 10.93 7.30
N HIS A 77 -9.86 10.40 7.47
CA HIS A 77 -10.09 9.23 8.31
C HIS A 77 -9.32 8.00 7.82
N THR A 78 -9.34 7.73 6.51
CA THR A 78 -8.60 6.61 5.90
C THR A 78 -7.10 6.71 6.19
N ALA A 79 -6.54 7.93 6.14
CA ALA A 79 -5.14 8.19 6.45
C ALA A 79 -4.85 8.05 7.95
N PHE A 80 -5.77 8.50 8.81
CA PHE A 80 -5.69 8.32 10.26
C PHE A 80 -5.69 6.84 10.66
N ASP A 81 -6.64 6.05 10.17
CA ASP A 81 -6.77 4.62 10.48
C ASP A 81 -5.54 3.78 10.08
N ARG A 82 -4.75 4.30 9.15
CA ARG A 82 -3.54 3.66 8.62
C ARG A 82 -2.25 4.32 9.08
N ASP A 83 -2.35 5.33 9.94
CA ASP A 83 -1.21 6.05 10.49
C ASP A 83 -0.29 6.62 9.39
N ILE A 84 -0.92 7.16 8.33
CA ILE A 84 -0.25 7.85 7.21
C ILE A 84 -0.66 9.34 7.13
N VAL A 85 -1.09 9.91 8.27
CA VAL A 85 -1.45 11.33 8.39
C VAL A 85 -0.32 12.26 7.95
N PRO A 86 0.97 12.01 8.26
CA PRO A 86 2.05 12.87 7.77
C PRO A 86 2.11 12.94 6.24
N GLN A 87 1.89 11.82 5.54
CA GLN A 87 1.92 11.74 4.08
C GLN A 87 0.67 12.35 3.47
N PHE A 88 -0.49 12.14 4.10
CA PHE A 88 -1.72 12.86 3.75
C PHE A 88 -1.51 14.36 3.84
N ASN A 89 -1.07 14.89 5.00
CA ASN A 89 -0.86 16.33 5.18
C ASN A 89 0.14 16.91 4.19
N LYS A 90 1.23 16.17 3.90
CA LYS A 90 2.27 16.59 2.96
C LYS A 90 1.74 16.87 1.55
N TRP A 91 0.73 16.14 1.09
CA TRP A 91 0.27 16.20 -0.30
C TRP A 91 -1.24 16.35 -0.48
N VAL A 92 -2.02 16.57 0.58
CA VAL A 92 -3.46 16.78 0.45
C VAL A 92 -3.73 18.00 -0.44
N GLY A 93 -4.63 17.81 -1.42
CA GLY A 93 -4.91 18.77 -2.48
C GLY A 93 -3.97 18.68 -3.69
N LYS A 94 -2.92 17.85 -3.64
CA LYS A 94 -2.10 17.50 -4.80
C LYS A 94 -2.60 16.21 -5.42
N THR A 95 -2.71 16.15 -6.74
CA THR A 95 -3.27 14.98 -7.43
C THR A 95 -2.37 14.53 -8.58
N GLY A 96 -2.69 13.38 -9.18
CA GLY A 96 -2.02 12.89 -10.39
C GLY A 96 -0.74 12.07 -10.15
N PHE A 97 -0.56 11.58 -8.93
CA PHE A 97 0.57 10.73 -8.56
C PHE A 97 0.17 9.72 -7.47
N VAL A 98 1.06 8.76 -7.24
CA VAL A 98 0.90 7.72 -6.23
C VAL A 98 2.15 7.70 -5.36
N ALA A 99 1.97 7.71 -4.05
CA ALA A 99 3.05 7.50 -3.09
C ALA A 99 3.08 6.04 -2.66
N VAL A 100 4.26 5.43 -2.69
CA VAL A 100 4.50 4.09 -2.16
C VAL A 100 5.11 4.25 -0.77
N ILE A 101 4.42 3.74 0.24
CA ILE A 101 4.73 3.95 1.65
C ILE A 101 4.97 2.60 2.30
N ASP A 102 6.06 2.49 3.04
CA ASP A 102 6.33 1.34 3.89
C ASP A 102 5.32 1.29 5.05
N ALA A 103 4.61 0.18 5.19
CA ALA A 103 3.52 0.06 6.15
C ALA A 103 4.01 -0.18 7.60
N HIS A 104 5.31 -0.33 7.85
CA HIS A 104 5.84 -0.50 9.19
C HIS A 104 6.46 0.79 9.72
N THR A 105 7.31 1.42 8.92
CA THR A 105 8.05 2.65 9.25
C THR A 105 7.27 3.92 8.92
N ARG A 106 6.18 3.80 8.14
CA ARG A 106 5.43 4.91 7.57
C ARG A 106 6.26 5.79 6.64
N LEU A 107 7.48 5.41 6.26
CA LEU A 107 8.30 6.22 5.39
C LEU A 107 7.85 6.10 3.93
N THR A 108 7.89 7.21 3.19
CA THR A 108 7.66 7.16 1.75
C THR A 108 8.89 6.60 1.06
N ILE A 109 8.71 5.46 0.37
CA ILE A 109 9.75 4.78 -0.40
C ILE A 109 10.01 5.54 -1.71
N GLY A 110 8.95 6.03 -2.34
CA GLY A 110 9.01 6.83 -3.56
C GLY A 110 7.64 7.05 -4.15
N CYS A 111 7.58 7.65 -5.33
CA CYS A 111 6.34 7.96 -6.01
C CYS A 111 6.38 7.60 -7.49
N VAL A 112 5.22 7.28 -8.04
CA VAL A 112 5.01 7.08 -9.48
C VAL A 112 3.96 8.07 -9.99
N SER A 113 3.98 8.36 -11.29
CA SER A 113 3.04 9.28 -11.92
C SER A 113 2.57 8.77 -13.28
N ALA A 114 1.74 9.55 -13.99
CA ALA A 114 1.31 9.24 -15.36
C ALA A 114 2.47 9.03 -16.36
N GLN A 115 3.70 9.44 -16.02
CA GLN A 115 4.90 9.25 -16.86
C GLN A 115 5.48 7.83 -16.74
N ASP A 116 5.06 7.07 -15.74
CA ASP A 116 5.49 5.70 -15.53
C ASP A 116 4.54 4.72 -16.22
N SER A 117 5.11 3.74 -16.92
CA SER A 117 4.29 2.65 -17.43
C SER A 117 3.85 1.73 -16.29
N ALA A 118 2.72 1.05 -16.47
CA ALA A 118 2.21 0.06 -15.54
C ALA A 118 3.27 -0.98 -15.14
N TYR A 119 4.11 -1.41 -16.11
CA TYR A 119 5.20 -2.35 -15.85
C TYR A 119 6.24 -1.77 -14.88
N ASN A 120 6.64 -0.51 -15.07
CA ASN A 120 7.61 0.14 -14.19
C ASN A 120 7.02 0.38 -12.81
N MET A 121 5.75 0.80 -12.73
CA MET A 121 5.03 0.93 -11.46
C MET A 121 4.96 -0.41 -10.73
N ALA A 122 4.60 -1.50 -11.42
CA ALA A 122 4.48 -2.82 -10.81
C ALA A 122 5.81 -3.32 -10.26
N ASN A 123 6.92 -3.16 -11.00
CA ASN A 123 8.24 -3.58 -10.53
C ASN A 123 8.68 -2.75 -9.32
N PHE A 124 8.45 -1.43 -9.34
CA PHE A 124 8.74 -0.58 -8.20
C PHE A 124 7.93 -0.99 -6.96
N ILE A 125 6.61 -1.21 -7.10
CA ILE A 125 5.75 -1.65 -5.99
C ILE A 125 6.17 -3.04 -5.48
N LYS A 126 6.50 -3.97 -6.38
CA LYS A 126 7.00 -5.30 -5.99
C LYS A 126 8.30 -5.20 -5.21
N SER A 127 9.26 -4.41 -5.70
CA SER A 127 10.52 -4.18 -5.00
C SER A 127 10.31 -3.56 -3.62
N ALA A 128 9.41 -2.57 -3.52
CA ALA A 128 9.05 -1.94 -2.25
C ALA A 128 8.46 -2.94 -1.25
N ALA A 129 7.66 -3.89 -1.73
CA ALA A 129 7.03 -4.93 -0.91
C ALA A 129 7.89 -6.20 -0.73
N GLY A 130 9.18 -6.18 -1.11
CA GLY A 130 10.06 -7.36 -1.01
C GLY A 130 9.66 -8.53 -1.93
N LEU A 131 8.84 -8.27 -2.94
CA LEU A 131 8.39 -9.27 -3.92
C LEU A 131 9.37 -9.38 -5.10
N PRO A 132 9.39 -10.53 -5.82
CA PRO A 132 10.20 -10.69 -7.02
C PRO A 132 9.92 -9.59 -8.05
N SER A 133 10.96 -8.84 -8.43
CA SER A 133 10.87 -7.67 -9.30
C SER A 133 12.07 -7.61 -10.25
N ASP A 134 11.93 -6.88 -11.35
CA ASP A 134 13.06 -6.51 -12.20
C ASP A 134 13.93 -5.46 -11.49
N TYR A 135 15.12 -5.89 -11.10
CA TYR A 135 16.11 -5.07 -10.39
C TYR A 135 16.57 -3.85 -11.22
N GLN A 136 16.67 -3.98 -12.55
CA GLN A 136 17.15 -2.90 -13.42
C GLN A 136 16.15 -1.73 -13.52
N VAL A 137 14.87 -2.04 -13.31
CA VAL A 137 13.79 -1.05 -13.26
C VAL A 137 13.70 -0.45 -11.86
N SER A 138 13.72 -1.31 -10.83
CA SER A 138 13.38 -0.93 -9.46
C SER A 138 14.44 -0.05 -8.78
N ASN A 139 15.72 -0.19 -9.14
CA ASN A 139 16.81 0.59 -8.53
C ASN A 139 17.04 1.97 -9.15
N ARG A 140 16.19 2.41 -10.08
CA ARG A 140 16.29 3.74 -10.66
C ARG A 140 15.69 4.78 -9.72
N ALA A 141 16.36 5.04 -8.60
CA ALA A 141 15.89 5.96 -7.55
C ALA A 141 15.57 7.38 -8.06
N SER A 142 16.25 7.83 -9.12
CA SER A 142 15.98 9.13 -9.75
C SER A 142 14.64 9.20 -10.50
N ARG A 143 14.06 8.05 -10.86
CA ARG A 143 12.79 7.95 -11.58
C ARG A 143 11.59 8.08 -10.65
N PHE A 144 11.65 7.46 -9.48
CA PHE A 144 10.52 7.33 -8.56
C PHE A 144 10.47 8.45 -7.51
N ARG A 145 10.78 9.68 -7.92
CA ARG A 145 10.86 10.82 -7.01
C ARG A 145 9.48 11.37 -6.70
N CYS A 146 9.22 11.56 -5.41
CA CYS A 146 8.00 12.23 -4.98
C CYS A 146 8.01 13.71 -5.35
N PRO A 147 6.85 14.25 -5.73
CA PRO A 147 6.77 15.66 -6.05
C PRO A 147 6.94 16.46 -4.74
N PRO A 148 7.31 17.75 -4.83
CA PRO A 148 7.45 18.61 -3.65
C PRO A 148 6.18 18.57 -2.77
N ALA A 149 6.36 18.70 -1.46
CA ALA A 149 5.24 18.84 -0.54
C ALA A 149 4.35 20.01 -0.99
N GLN A 150 3.04 19.82 -0.92
CA GLN A 150 2.07 20.88 -1.23
C GLN A 150 1.84 21.76 -0.02
N ASN A 151 1.60 21.14 1.13
CA ASN A 151 1.49 21.87 2.38
C ASN A 151 2.84 21.81 3.08
N ILE A 152 3.52 22.95 3.06
CA ILE A 152 4.67 23.20 3.92
C ILE A 152 4.10 24.07 5.03
N ASP A 153 4.06 23.54 6.25
CA ASP A 153 3.92 24.41 7.42
C ASP A 153 5.22 25.19 7.52
N TYR A 154 5.17 26.51 7.29
CA TYR A 154 6.35 27.35 7.35
C TYR A 154 6.84 27.58 8.78
N GLY A 155 6.14 27.06 9.79
CA GLY A 155 6.57 27.13 11.19
C GLY A 155 6.87 28.56 11.62
N ASN A 156 5.84 29.30 11.98
CA ASN A 156 6.04 30.50 12.81
C ASN A 156 6.25 30.09 14.27
#